data_AF-A0A6G3XHD9-F1
#
_entry.id   AF-A0A6G3XHD9-F1
#
_cell.length_a   1.000
_cell.length_b   1.000
_cell.length_c   1.000
_cell.angle_alpha   90.00
_cell.angle_beta   90.00
_cell.angle_gamma   90.00
#
_symmetry.space_group_name_H-M   'P 1'
#
loop_
_entity.id
_entity.type
_entity.pdbx_description
1 polymer ?
#
loop_
_entity_poly.entity_id
_entity_poly.type
_entity_poly.pdbx_seq_one_letter_code
_entity_poly.pdbx_strand_id
1 'polypeptide(L)' 'VIEPGAVRAGDPIEIVHRPDHEVTAALQFRAVTTERTLLPALLAAGDALHPQALRKAREYTARQG' A
#
# COMPACT_ATOMS: atom_id res chain seq x y z
N VAL A 1 8.83 0.25 10.66
CA VAL A 1 9.31 -0.92 11.42
C VAL A 1 8.27 -1.21 12.50
N ILE A 2 7.84 -2.46 12.65
CA ILE A 2 6.88 -2.86 13.69
C ILE A 2 7.62 -3.19 14.98
N GLU A 3 8.63 -4.06 14.91
CA GLU A 3 9.50 -4.43 16.02
C GLU A 3 10.98 -4.28 15.58
N PRO A 4 11.84 -3.60 16.36
CA PRO A 4 13.28 -3.53 16.09
C PRO A 4 13.97 -4.88 16.31
N GLY A 5 15.00 -5.18 15.51
CA GLY A 5 15.80 -6.40 15.65
C GLY A 5 17.09 -6.35 14.81
N ALA A 6 17.93 -7.37 14.96
CA ALA A 6 19.14 -7.54 14.14
C ALA A 6 18.82 -8.30 12.85
N VAL A 7 19.39 -7.86 11.73
CA VAL A 7 19.28 -8.51 10.41
C VAL A 7 20.65 -8.57 9.74
N ARG A 8 20.89 -9.60 8.94
CA ARG A 8 22.12 -9.82 8.17
C ARG A 8 21.80 -10.19 6.73
N ALA A 9 22.76 -9.98 5.84
CA ALA A 9 22.64 -10.43 4.46
C ALA A 9 22.58 -11.96 4.42
N GLY A 10 21.62 -12.50 3.65
CA GLY A 10 21.37 -13.93 3.55
C GLY A 10 20.29 -14.47 4.50
N ASP A 11 19.79 -13.65 5.43
CA ASP A 11 18.65 -14.04 6.27
C ASP A 11 17.41 -14.29 5.38
N PRO A 12 16.64 -15.37 5.62
CA PRO A 12 15.44 -15.65 4.83
C PRO A 12 14.32 -14.65 5.12
N ILE A 13 13.43 -14.46 4.15
CA ILE A 13 12.19 -13.71 4.32
C ILE A 13 11.04 -14.70 4.49
N GLU A 14 10.28 -14.56 5.58
CA GLU A 14 9.07 -15.32 5.84
C GLU A 14 7.82 -14.42 5.70
N ILE A 15 6.79 -14.93 5.05
CA ILE A 15 5.48 -14.26 4.99
C ILE A 15 4.66 -14.72 6.20
N VAL A 16 4.74 -13.96 7.30
CA VAL A 16 4.00 -14.24 8.55
C VAL A 16 2.56 -13.72 8.53
N HIS A 17 2.26 -12.76 7.64
CA HIS A 17 0.93 -12.17 7.52
C HIS A 17 0.68 -11.71 6.08
N ARG A 18 -0.52 -12.00 5.57
CA ARG A 18 -1.03 -11.51 4.28
C ARG A 18 -2.44 -10.96 4.50
N PRO A 19 -2.65 -9.63 4.40
CA PRO A 19 -3.97 -9.03 4.50
C PRO A 19 -4.90 -9.49 3.37
N ASP A 20 -6.20 -9.46 3.62
CA ASP A 20 -7.25 -9.80 2.65
C ASP A 20 -7.53 -8.60 1.73
N HIS A 21 -6.63 -8.36 0.78
CA HIS A 21 -6.84 -7.40 -0.30
C HIS A 21 -6.00 -7.76 -1.54
N GLU A 22 -6.49 -7.36 -2.71
CA GLU A 22 -5.80 -7.60 -3.99
C GLU A 22 -4.80 -6.49 -4.37
N VAL A 23 -4.55 -5.53 -3.47
CA VAL A 23 -3.62 -4.42 -3.74
C VAL A 23 -2.17 -4.92 -3.74
N THR A 24 -1.52 -4.83 -4.89
CA THR A 24 -0.09 -5.16 -5.06
C THR A 24 0.79 -3.91 -5.03
N ALA A 25 2.10 -4.10 -4.79
CA ALA A 25 3.08 -3.02 -4.90
C ALA A 25 3.07 -2.36 -6.29
N ALA A 26 2.90 -3.15 -7.36
CA ALA A 26 2.83 -2.63 -8.73
C ALA A 26 1.57 -1.78 -8.96
N LEU A 27 0.42 -2.21 -8.46
CA LEU A 27 -0.82 -1.42 -8.52
C LEU A 27 -0.67 -0.11 -7.75
N GLN A 28 -0.16 -0.17 -6.52
CA GLN A 28 0.06 1.00 -5.68
C GLN A 28 0.98 2.01 -6.38
N PHE A 29 2.11 1.54 -6.92
CA PHE A 29 3.07 2.38 -7.61
C PHE A 29 2.45 3.10 -8.82
N ARG A 30 1.77 2.36 -9.71
CA ARG A 30 1.09 2.94 -10.89
C ARG A 30 0.06 3.98 -10.48
N ALA A 31 -0.79 3.67 -9.50
CA ALA A 31 -1.85 4.56 -9.02
C ALA A 31 -1.31 5.89 -8.49
N VAL A 32 -0.19 5.88 -7.77
CA VAL A 32 0.37 7.10 -7.17
C VAL A 32 1.34 7.88 -8.05
N THR A 33 1.77 7.33 -9.19
CA THR A 33 2.76 7.95 -10.09
C THR A 33 2.21 8.29 -11.46
N THR A 34 1.57 7.34 -12.17
CA THR A 34 1.25 7.47 -13.60
C THR A 34 -0.24 7.40 -13.91
N GLU A 35 -1.04 6.72 -13.08
CA GLU A 35 -2.42 6.33 -13.41
C GLU A 35 -3.38 6.65 -12.26
N ARG A 36 -3.66 7.93 -12.06
CA ARG A 36 -4.44 8.42 -10.90
C ARG A 36 -5.87 7.87 -10.80
N THR A 37 -6.45 7.38 -11.90
CA THR A 37 -7.77 6.75 -11.91
C THR A 37 -7.80 5.44 -11.10
N LEU A 38 -6.64 4.83 -10.83
CA LEU A 38 -6.52 3.64 -9.99
C LEU A 38 -6.52 3.94 -8.48
N LEU A 39 -6.45 5.22 -8.07
CA LEU A 39 -6.40 5.62 -6.66
C LEU A 39 -7.55 5.06 -5.79
N PRO A 40 -8.82 5.00 -6.25
CA PRO A 40 -9.90 4.43 -5.45
C PRO A 40 -9.68 2.97 -5.07
N ALA A 41 -9.05 2.16 -5.94
CA ALA A 41 -8.81 0.74 -5.68
C ALA A 41 -7.84 0.52 -4.51
N LEU A 42 -6.97 1.49 -4.21
CA LEU A 42 -6.03 1.40 -3.09
C LEU A 42 -6.74 1.40 -1.73
N LEU A 43 -7.98 1.91 -1.64
CA LEU A 43 -8.71 1.96 -0.36
C LEU A 43 -8.93 0.58 0.27
N ALA A 44 -8.94 -0.49 -0.53
CA ALA A 44 -9.02 -1.87 -0.03
C ALA A 44 -7.84 -2.26 0.87
N ALA A 45 -6.65 -1.66 0.67
CA ALA A 45 -5.49 -1.92 1.53
C ALA A 45 -5.53 -1.19 2.87
N GLY A 46 -6.42 -0.19 3.05
CA GLY A 46 -6.64 0.49 4.31
C GLY A 46 -5.34 0.90 5.02
N ASP A 47 -5.16 0.40 6.25
CA ASP A 47 -4.02 0.71 7.11
C ASP A 47 -2.72 0.01 6.71
N ALA A 48 -2.75 -0.94 5.76
CA ALA A 48 -1.54 -1.52 5.17
C ALA A 48 -0.80 -0.52 4.24
N LEU A 49 -1.44 0.59 3.86
CA LEU A 49 -0.81 1.64 3.07
C LEU A 49 -0.03 2.63 3.93
N HIS A 50 1.04 3.17 3.33
CA HIS A 50 1.67 4.38 3.86
C HIS A 50 0.65 5.54 3.94
N PRO A 51 0.62 6.33 5.03
CA PRO A 51 -0.41 7.36 5.27
C PRO A 51 -0.59 8.36 4.11
N GLN A 52 0.50 8.73 3.44
CA GLN A 52 0.44 9.65 2.29
C GLN A 52 -0.31 9.04 1.09
N ALA A 53 -0.16 7.74 0.83
CA ALA A 53 -0.84 7.07 -0.28
C ALA A 53 -2.34 6.93 0.02
N LEU A 54 -2.67 6.54 1.26
CA LEU A 54 -4.06 6.47 1.73
C LEU A 54 -4.76 7.83 1.64
N ARG A 55 -4.08 8.91 2.05
CA ARG A 55 -4.58 10.27 1.92
C ARG A 55 -4.87 10.64 0.46
N LYS A 56 -3.94 10.38 -0.46
CA LYS A 56 -4.12 10.62 -1.91
C LYS A 56 -5.35 9.89 -2.45
N ALA A 57 -5.56 8.64 -2.06
CA ALA A 57 -6.71 7.85 -2.48
C ALA A 57 -8.03 8.46 -1.99
N ARG A 58 -8.11 8.77 -0.68
CA ARG A 58 -9.29 9.41 -0.07
C ARG A 58 -9.62 10.77 -0.71
N GLU A 59 -8.62 11.64 -0.87
CA GLU A 59 -8.81 12.95 -1.49
C GLU A 59 -9.22 12.88 -2.96
N TYR A 60 -8.78 11.85 -3.70
CA TYR A 60 -9.20 11.66 -5.08
C TYR A 60 -10.66 11.22 -5.15
N THR A 61 -11.04 10.20 -4.36
CA THR A 61 -12.43 9.69 -4.32
C THR A 61 -13.41 10.77 -3.87
N ALA A 62 -13.06 11.57 -2.86
CA ALA A 62 -13.91 12.65 -2.37
C ALA A 62 -14.17 13.78 -3.39
N ARG A 63 -13.31 13.93 -4.42
CA ARG A 63 -13.51 14.91 -5.50
C ARG A 63 -14.37 14.37 -6.66
N GLN A 64 -14.67 13.07 -6.66
CA GLN A 64 -15.42 12.39 -7.74
C GLN A 64 -16.87 12.08 -7.35
N GLY A 65 -17.24 12.23 -6.07
CA GLY A 65 -18.62 12.21 -5.58
C GLY A 65 -19.14 13.61 -5.35
#